data_AF-A0A3A0B0Y1-F1
#
_entry.id   AF-A0A3A0B0Y1-F1
#
_cell.length_a   1.000
_cell.length_b   1.000
_cell.length_c   1.000
_cell.angle_alpha   90.00
_cell.angle_beta   90.00
_cell.angle_gamma   90.00
#
_symmetry.space_group_name_H-M   'P 1'
#
loop_
_entity.id
_entity.type
_entity.pdbx_description
1 polymer ?
#
loop_
_entity_poly.entity_id
_entity_poly.type
_entity_poly.pdbx_seq_one_letter_code
_entity_poly.pdbx_strand_id
1 'polypeptide(L)'
;MSEPAAQTEEQRPPALAARRAALAGGGIASAAAILMLGNILSRVLGLGREQATSWLFGTGDLVAAFTIADNIHTMLFDLVISGMMQAALIPVLSEYAALDKRAELRRIVGALLTLAALVVGAIVVLMMVFAPLVVAGMTALAGEGDARGQETVDLTIELVRLILPAVWLLALATILMATLYALQRFVRPALS
;
A
#
# COMPACT_ATOMS: atom_id res chain seq x y z
N MET A 1 23.04 -50.13 42.56
CA MET A 1 22.18 -48.93 42.59
C MET A 1 22.88 -47.91 41.72
N SER A 2 22.31 -47.68 40.54
CA SER A 2 22.98 -47.14 39.37
C SER A 2 22.33 -45.79 39.05
N GLU A 3 23.09 -44.71 39.06
CA GLU A 3 22.65 -43.44 38.47
C GLU A 3 23.86 -42.68 37.90
N PRO A 4 24.01 -42.67 36.56
CA PRO A 4 24.65 -41.56 35.88
C PRO A 4 23.86 -41.20 34.60
N ALA A 5 23.07 -40.12 34.60
CA ALA A 5 22.42 -39.66 33.37
C ALA A 5 21.97 -38.18 33.34
N ALA A 6 22.46 -37.30 34.21
CA ALA A 6 21.90 -35.93 34.34
C ALA A 6 22.91 -34.79 34.11
N GLN A 7 23.93 -34.96 33.26
CA GLN A 7 24.95 -33.90 33.05
C GLN A 7 25.33 -33.63 31.58
N THR A 8 24.50 -33.98 30.59
CA THR A 8 24.89 -33.79 29.17
C THR A 8 24.07 -32.73 28.42
N GLU A 9 23.06 -32.09 29.02
CA GLU A 9 22.20 -31.12 28.28
C GLU A 9 22.62 -29.64 28.39
N GLU A 10 23.53 -29.26 29.28
CA GLU A 10 23.77 -27.83 29.61
C GLU A 10 24.88 -27.15 28.78
N GLN A 11 25.35 -27.77 27.71
CA GLN A 11 26.38 -27.19 26.83
C GLN A 11 26.02 -27.32 25.35
N ARG A 12 24.91 -26.70 24.92
CA ARG A 12 24.68 -26.41 23.50
C ARG A 12 25.36 -25.06 23.17
N PRO A 13 26.42 -25.03 22.34
CA PRO A 13 27.31 -23.88 22.30
C PRO A 13 26.64 -22.61 21.75
N PRO A 14 26.87 -21.42 22.37
CA PRO A 14 26.33 -20.12 21.95
C PRO A 14 26.67 -19.74 20.50
N ALA A 15 27.70 -20.39 19.93
CA ALA A 15 28.10 -20.24 18.54
C ALA A 15 27.01 -20.64 17.52
N LEU A 16 26.12 -21.61 17.83
CA LEU A 16 25.05 -22.02 16.92
C LEU A 16 23.93 -20.98 16.82
N ALA A 17 23.63 -20.29 17.92
CA ALA A 17 22.67 -19.19 17.96
C ALA A 17 23.20 -17.96 17.20
N ALA A 18 24.46 -17.59 17.42
CA ALA A 18 25.11 -16.49 16.70
C ALA A 18 25.20 -16.76 15.19
N ARG A 19 25.50 -18.00 14.78
CA ARG A 19 25.57 -18.40 13.37
C ARG A 19 24.18 -18.40 12.70
N ARG A 20 23.12 -18.79 13.41
CA ARG A 20 21.73 -18.67 12.94
C ARG A 20 21.28 -17.21 12.80
N ALA A 21 21.65 -16.34 13.75
CA ALA A 21 21.38 -14.91 13.66
C ALA A 21 22.13 -14.25 12.50
N ALA A 22 23.39 -14.64 12.24
CA ALA A 22 24.17 -14.16 11.11
C ALA A 22 23.59 -14.62 9.75
N LEU A 23 23.15 -15.88 9.65
CA LEU A 23 22.50 -16.41 8.45
C LEU A 23 21.11 -15.78 8.21
N ALA A 24 20.34 -15.54 9.28
CA ALA A 24 19.06 -14.83 9.21
C ALA A 24 19.24 -13.35 8.81
N GLY A 25 20.26 -12.69 9.37
CA GLY A 25 20.62 -11.32 9.01
C GLY A 25 21.03 -11.18 7.53
N GLY A 26 21.76 -12.16 6.99
CA GLY A 26 22.09 -12.22 5.56
C GLY A 26 20.85 -12.39 4.66
N GLY A 27 19.89 -13.21 5.07
CA GLY A 27 18.62 -13.40 4.34
C GLY A 27 17.74 -12.15 4.34
N ILE A 28 17.62 -11.46 5.48
CA ILE A 28 16.84 -10.22 5.60
C ILE A 28 17.51 -9.07 4.82
N ALA A 29 18.84 -8.95 4.89
CA ALA A 29 19.58 -7.95 4.12
C ALA A 29 19.45 -8.17 2.61
N SER A 30 19.51 -9.43 2.15
CA SER A 30 19.27 -9.81 0.75
C SER A 30 17.84 -9.44 0.31
N ALA A 31 16.83 -9.80 1.11
CA ALA A 31 15.44 -9.46 0.80
C ALA A 31 15.20 -7.94 0.76
N ALA A 32 15.76 -7.19 1.73
CA ALA A 32 15.68 -5.73 1.75
C ALA A 32 16.37 -5.10 0.52
N ALA A 33 17.53 -5.63 0.11
CA ALA A 33 18.23 -5.16 -1.07
C ALA A 33 17.44 -5.41 -2.36
N ILE A 34 16.79 -6.58 -2.50
CA ILE A 34 15.93 -6.90 -3.64
C ILE A 34 14.71 -5.96 -3.69
N LEU A 35 14.08 -5.68 -2.54
CA LEU A 35 12.94 -4.76 -2.47
C LEU A 35 13.35 -3.32 -2.81
N MET A 36 14.49 -2.85 -2.29
CA MET A 36 15.03 -1.53 -2.63
C MET A 36 15.35 -1.41 -4.12
N LEU A 37 16.05 -2.42 -4.68
CA LEU A 37 16.34 -2.46 -6.11
C LEU A 37 15.07 -2.47 -6.95
N GLY A 38 14.07 -3.27 -6.57
CA GLY A 38 12.77 -3.30 -7.26
C GLY A 38 12.04 -1.97 -7.21
N ASN A 39 12.12 -1.24 -6.10
CA ASN A 39 11.53 0.08 -5.95
C ASN A 39 12.25 1.13 -6.82
N ILE A 40 13.59 1.16 -6.78
CA ILE A 40 14.40 2.06 -7.61
C ILE A 40 14.15 1.78 -9.09
N LEU A 41 14.14 0.50 -9.48
CA LEU A 41 13.92 0.11 -10.86
C LEU A 41 12.51 0.48 -11.33
N SER A 42 11.49 0.31 -10.47
CA SER A 42 10.12 0.78 -10.76
C SER A 42 10.04 2.29 -10.94
N ARG A 43 10.78 3.06 -10.13
CA ARG A 43 10.89 4.52 -10.30
C ARG A 43 11.58 4.89 -11.61
N VAL A 44 12.68 4.23 -11.96
CA VAL A 44 13.40 4.48 -13.22
C VAL A 44 12.54 4.13 -14.44
N LEU A 45 11.81 3.01 -14.39
CA LEU A 45 10.82 2.62 -15.41
C LEU A 45 9.67 3.62 -15.47
N GLY A 46 9.22 4.13 -14.32
CA GLY A 46 8.23 5.21 -14.22
C GLY A 46 8.68 6.50 -14.88
N LEU A 47 9.92 6.93 -14.62
CA LEU A 47 10.55 8.08 -15.27
C LEU A 47 10.69 7.86 -16.78
N GLY A 48 11.06 6.65 -17.21
CA GLY A 48 11.10 6.28 -18.62
C GLY A 48 9.72 6.37 -19.28
N ARG A 49 8.66 5.92 -18.59
CA ARG A 49 7.27 6.07 -19.02
C ARG A 49 6.86 7.52 -19.11
N GLU A 50 7.19 8.34 -18.12
CA GLU A 50 6.89 9.78 -18.12
C GLU A 50 7.60 10.50 -19.28
N GLN A 51 8.88 10.18 -19.50
CA GLN A 51 9.65 10.75 -20.60
C GLN A 51 9.11 10.30 -21.96
N ALA A 52 8.75 9.02 -22.11
CA ALA A 52 8.12 8.49 -23.31
C ALA A 52 6.74 9.10 -23.54
N THR A 53 5.94 9.31 -22.49
CA THR A 53 4.65 9.99 -22.55
C THR A 53 4.83 11.44 -23.00
N SER A 54 5.79 12.17 -22.43
CA SER A 54 6.13 13.53 -22.85
C SER A 54 6.57 13.61 -24.32
N TRP A 55 7.29 12.60 -24.79
CA TRP A 55 7.76 12.51 -26.17
C TRP A 55 6.64 12.10 -27.16
N LEU A 56 5.76 11.18 -26.77
CA LEU A 56 4.66 10.67 -27.62
C LEU A 56 3.49 11.65 -27.70
N PHE A 57 3.18 12.33 -26.60
CA PHE A 57 2.00 13.19 -26.50
C PHE A 57 2.26 14.66 -26.83
N GLY A 58 3.52 15.13 -26.85
CA GLY A 58 3.97 16.42 -27.39
C GLY A 58 3.10 17.66 -27.07
N THR A 59 3.66 18.63 -26.34
CA THR A 59 3.03 19.77 -25.63
C THR A 59 2.77 19.48 -24.15
N GLY A 60 3.32 20.34 -23.28
CA GLY A 60 3.42 20.12 -21.82
C GLY A 60 2.08 20.06 -21.09
N ASP A 61 0.99 20.42 -21.75
CA ASP A 61 -0.35 20.50 -21.19
C ASP A 61 -0.95 19.11 -20.90
N LEU A 62 -0.85 18.17 -21.84
CA LEU A 62 -1.32 16.78 -21.66
C LEU A 62 -0.52 16.05 -20.56
N VAL A 63 0.78 16.28 -20.53
CA VAL A 63 1.68 15.73 -19.51
C VAL A 63 1.33 16.31 -18.15
N ALA A 64 1.09 17.62 -18.05
CA ALA A 64 0.70 18.26 -16.79
C ALA A 64 -0.64 17.76 -16.27
N ALA A 65 -1.64 17.58 -17.13
CA ALA A 65 -2.94 16.99 -16.79
C ALA A 65 -2.77 15.58 -16.20
N PHE A 66 -1.97 14.74 -16.88
CA PHE A 66 -1.66 13.41 -16.41
C PHE A 66 -0.90 13.43 -15.07
N THR A 67 0.10 14.30 -14.91
CA THR A 67 0.87 14.44 -13.66
C THR A 67 0.01 14.89 -12.49
N ILE A 68 -0.93 15.82 -12.70
CA ILE A 68 -1.86 16.24 -11.64
C ILE A 68 -2.75 15.06 -11.23
N ALA A 69 -3.30 14.33 -12.20
CA ALA A 69 -4.12 13.16 -11.94
C ALA A 69 -3.34 12.04 -11.20
N ASP A 70 -2.08 11.80 -11.60
CA ASP A 70 -1.20 10.81 -10.98
C ASP A 70 -0.77 11.21 -9.56
N ASN A 71 -0.57 12.51 -9.31
CA ASN A 71 -0.29 13.02 -7.97
C ASN A 71 -1.50 12.84 -7.05
N ILE A 72 -2.72 13.14 -7.52
CA ILE A 72 -3.96 12.88 -6.75
C ILE A 72 -4.07 11.39 -6.45
N HIS A 73 -3.84 10.54 -7.44
CA HIS A 73 -3.83 9.09 -7.26
C HIS A 73 -2.83 8.65 -6.19
N THR A 74 -1.60 9.14 -6.28
CA THR A 74 -0.52 8.79 -5.35
C THR A 74 -0.81 9.28 -3.93
N MET A 75 -1.31 10.51 -3.76
CA MET A 75 -1.69 11.02 -2.44
C MET A 75 -2.81 10.20 -1.80
N LEU A 76 -3.79 9.76 -2.57
CA LEU A 76 -4.88 8.92 -2.09
C LEU A 76 -4.38 7.51 -1.76
N PHE A 77 -3.52 6.94 -2.61
CA PHE A 77 -2.85 5.66 -2.36
C PHE A 77 -2.05 5.72 -1.07
N ASP A 78 -1.21 6.74 -0.91
CA ASP A 78 -0.39 6.96 0.26
C ASP A 78 -1.25 7.19 1.50
N LEU A 79 -2.36 7.93 1.44
CA LEU A 79 -3.24 8.08 2.60
C LEU A 79 -3.83 6.73 3.06
N VAL A 80 -4.18 5.86 2.12
CA VAL A 80 -4.72 4.53 2.39
C VAL A 80 -3.64 3.56 2.88
N ILE A 81 -2.39 3.69 2.38
CA ILE A 81 -1.30 2.73 2.58
C ILE A 81 -0.24 3.18 3.58
N SER A 82 -0.17 4.48 3.91
CA SER A 82 0.78 5.19 4.80
C SER A 82 1.01 4.52 6.15
N GLY A 83 0.25 3.50 6.48
CA GLY A 83 0.64 2.51 7.48
C GLY A 83 -0.11 2.70 8.77
N MET A 84 -0.75 3.84 9.02
CA MET A 84 -1.61 3.97 10.21
C MET A 84 -2.76 2.96 10.17
N MET A 85 -3.43 2.82 9.03
CA MET A 85 -4.49 1.82 8.89
C MET A 85 -3.89 0.40 8.95
N GLN A 86 -2.92 0.04 8.11
CA GLN A 86 -2.42 -1.34 8.06
C GLN A 86 -1.63 -1.77 9.32
N ALA A 87 -0.77 -0.92 9.89
CA ALA A 87 0.02 -1.24 11.08
C ALA A 87 -0.83 -1.35 12.35
N ALA A 88 -1.97 -0.65 12.42
CA ALA A 88 -2.92 -0.82 13.53
C ALA A 88 -3.92 -1.96 13.27
N LEU A 89 -4.34 -2.16 12.02
CA LEU A 89 -5.36 -3.13 11.66
C LEU A 89 -4.83 -4.56 11.71
N ILE A 90 -3.59 -4.81 11.30
CA ILE A 90 -3.02 -6.17 11.32
C ILE A 90 -2.96 -6.75 12.74
N PRO A 91 -2.40 -6.08 13.77
CA PRO A 91 -2.41 -6.58 15.14
C PRO A 91 -3.82 -6.83 15.67
N VAL A 92 -4.73 -5.88 15.46
CA VAL A 92 -6.13 -5.97 15.93
C VAL A 92 -6.83 -7.17 15.31
N LEU A 93 -6.70 -7.39 13.99
CA LEU A 93 -7.31 -8.56 13.34
C LEU A 93 -6.62 -9.87 13.73
N SER A 94 -5.32 -9.83 14.07
CA SER A 94 -4.56 -11.02 14.48
C SER A 94 -5.05 -11.60 15.81
N GLU A 95 -5.57 -10.78 16.72
CA GLU A 95 -6.19 -11.23 17.98
C GLU A 95 -7.45 -12.11 17.77
N TYR A 96 -8.07 -11.99 16.61
CA TYR A 96 -9.27 -12.73 16.20
C TYR A 96 -8.97 -13.80 15.13
N ALA A 97 -7.69 -14.02 14.77
CA ALA A 97 -7.29 -14.99 13.75
C ALA A 97 -7.40 -16.47 14.21
N ALA A 98 -7.65 -16.71 15.50
CA ALA A 98 -7.83 -18.05 16.05
C ALA A 98 -9.07 -18.76 15.45
N LEU A 99 -9.02 -20.10 15.35
CA LEU A 99 -10.06 -20.88 14.66
C LEU A 99 -11.45 -20.76 15.32
N ASP A 100 -11.48 -20.66 16.64
CA ASP A 100 -12.67 -20.45 17.48
C ASP A 100 -13.29 -19.06 17.31
N LYS A 101 -12.50 -18.06 16.90
CA LYS A 101 -12.94 -16.66 16.71
C LYS A 101 -13.25 -16.28 15.26
N ARG A 102 -13.22 -17.23 14.32
CA ARG A 102 -13.48 -16.96 12.88
C ARG A 102 -14.80 -16.26 12.60
N ALA A 103 -15.86 -16.59 13.34
CA ALA A 103 -17.16 -15.96 13.18
C ALA A 103 -17.11 -14.46 13.55
N GLU A 104 -16.39 -14.13 14.61
CA GLU A 104 -16.19 -12.76 15.09
C GLU A 104 -15.27 -11.97 14.17
N LEU A 105 -14.17 -12.57 13.69
CA LEU A 105 -13.31 -12.00 12.67
C LEU A 105 -14.10 -11.60 11.41
N ARG A 106 -14.95 -12.49 10.88
CA ARG A 106 -15.80 -12.16 9.72
C ARG A 106 -16.74 -10.99 10.01
N ARG A 107 -17.28 -10.88 11.22
CA ARG A 107 -18.19 -9.79 11.61
C ARG A 107 -17.44 -8.46 11.66
N ILE A 108 -16.24 -8.45 12.25
CA ILE A 108 -15.38 -7.25 12.33
C ILE A 108 -14.96 -6.82 10.92
N VAL A 109 -14.45 -7.75 10.10
CA VAL A 109 -14.05 -7.46 8.72
C VAL A 109 -15.23 -6.97 7.88
N GLY A 110 -16.41 -7.59 8.02
CA GLY A 110 -17.63 -7.13 7.34
C GLY A 110 -18.05 -5.72 7.77
N ALA A 111 -17.97 -5.40 9.06
CA ALA A 111 -18.25 -4.05 9.56
C ALA A 111 -17.23 -3.02 9.03
N LEU A 112 -15.94 -3.35 9.02
CA LEU A 112 -14.88 -2.50 8.46
C LEU A 112 -15.07 -2.26 6.96
N LEU A 113 -15.36 -3.31 6.19
CA LEU A 113 -15.62 -3.19 4.76
C LEU A 113 -16.86 -2.34 4.49
N THR A 114 -17.93 -2.52 5.26
CA THR A 114 -19.15 -1.72 5.10
C THR A 114 -18.89 -0.26 5.45
N LEU A 115 -18.22 0.01 6.56
CA LEU A 115 -17.88 1.36 7.00
C LEU A 115 -16.95 2.04 5.98
N ALA A 116 -15.91 1.35 5.52
CA ALA A 116 -15.01 1.88 4.50
C ALA A 116 -15.72 2.09 3.17
N ALA A 117 -16.57 1.15 2.74
CA ALA A 117 -17.35 1.30 1.52
C ALA A 117 -18.23 2.55 1.58
N LEU A 118 -18.89 2.81 2.71
CA LEU A 118 -19.74 3.99 2.90
C LEU A 118 -18.92 5.29 3.00
N VAL A 119 -17.92 5.33 3.88
CA VAL A 119 -17.14 6.54 4.15
C VAL A 119 -16.26 6.91 2.95
N VAL A 120 -15.46 5.97 2.46
CA VAL A 120 -14.59 6.21 1.29
C VAL A 120 -15.45 6.40 0.04
N GLY A 121 -16.54 5.65 -0.10
CA GLY A 121 -17.47 5.82 -1.21
C GLY A 121 -18.10 7.21 -1.22
N ALA A 122 -18.54 7.71 -0.07
CA ALA A 122 -19.08 9.06 0.05
C ALA A 122 -18.01 10.13 -0.29
N ILE A 123 -16.78 9.96 0.18
CA ILE A 123 -15.66 10.86 -0.15
C ILE A 123 -15.37 10.84 -1.65
N VAL A 124 -15.36 9.66 -2.27
CA VAL A 124 -15.12 9.50 -3.71
C VAL A 124 -16.23 10.15 -4.53
N VAL A 125 -17.49 9.95 -4.18
CA VAL A 125 -18.62 10.62 -4.82
C VAL A 125 -18.52 12.14 -4.66
N LEU A 126 -18.20 12.61 -3.45
CA LEU A 126 -18.00 14.03 -3.17
C LEU A 126 -16.89 14.60 -4.06
N MET A 127 -15.73 13.95 -4.11
CA MET A 127 -14.63 14.36 -4.97
C MET A 127 -14.97 14.30 -6.46
N MET A 128 -15.84 13.38 -6.90
CA MET A 128 -16.26 13.31 -8.30
C MET A 128 -17.14 14.50 -8.68
N VAL A 129 -18.02 14.93 -7.77
CA VAL A 129 -18.86 16.11 -7.92
C VAL A 129 -18.03 17.39 -7.87
N PHE A 130 -17.10 17.49 -6.92
CA PHE A 130 -16.22 18.65 -6.73
C PHE A 130 -14.92 18.57 -7.55
N ALA A 131 -14.76 17.59 -8.44
CA ALA A 131 -13.60 17.43 -9.31
C ALA A 131 -13.15 18.72 -10.02
N PRO A 132 -14.05 19.53 -10.64
CA PRO A 132 -13.63 20.80 -11.25
C PRO A 132 -13.01 21.78 -10.23
N LEU A 133 -13.50 21.79 -8.99
CA LEU A 133 -12.98 22.67 -7.94
C LEU A 133 -11.62 22.19 -7.42
N VAL A 134 -11.44 20.87 -7.31
CA VAL A 134 -10.16 20.25 -6.92
C VAL A 134 -9.08 20.55 -7.98
N VAL A 135 -9.41 20.35 -9.26
CA VAL A 135 -8.50 20.64 -10.36
C VAL A 135 -8.18 22.13 -10.43
N ALA A 136 -9.17 23.02 -10.29
CA ALA A 136 -8.96 24.46 -10.25
C ALA A 136 -8.08 24.90 -9.06
N GLY A 137 -8.25 24.28 -7.89
CA GLY A 137 -7.41 24.53 -6.73
C GLY A 137 -5.95 24.12 -6.96
N MET A 138 -5.73 22.95 -7.58
CA MET A 138 -4.38 22.46 -7.87
C MET A 138 -3.68 23.26 -8.96
N THR A 139 -4.39 23.70 -10.01
CA THR A 139 -3.81 24.56 -11.06
C THR A 139 -3.49 25.96 -10.54
N ALA A 140 -4.30 26.49 -9.63
CA ALA A 140 -4.02 27.76 -8.95
C ALA A 140 -2.80 27.65 -8.01
N LEU A 141 -2.68 26.57 -7.25
CA LEU A 141 -1.54 26.30 -6.36
C LEU A 141 -0.23 26.08 -7.12
N ALA A 142 -0.28 25.53 -8.33
CA ALA A 142 0.88 25.34 -9.19
C ALA A 142 1.35 26.63 -9.89
N GLY A 143 0.62 27.75 -9.74
CA GLY A 143 1.01 29.05 -10.30
C GLY A 143 0.73 29.21 -11.80
N GLU A 144 -0.04 28.30 -12.40
CA GLU A 144 -0.23 28.20 -13.86
C GLU A 144 -1.71 28.28 -14.24
N GLY A 145 -2.53 28.87 -13.37
CA GLY A 145 -3.98 28.98 -13.51
C GLY A 145 -4.47 29.66 -14.81
N ASP A 146 -3.61 30.41 -15.49
CA ASP A 146 -3.89 31.12 -16.75
C ASP A 146 -3.08 30.60 -17.96
N ALA A 147 -2.16 29.65 -17.75
CA ALA A 147 -1.22 29.20 -18.79
C ALA A 147 -1.67 27.92 -19.54
N ARG A 148 -2.63 27.17 -18.98
CA ARG A 148 -3.12 25.90 -19.56
C ARG A 148 -4.48 26.11 -20.21
N GLY A 149 -4.64 25.68 -21.46
CA GLY A 149 -5.90 25.83 -22.20
C GLY A 149 -7.09 25.17 -21.48
N GLN A 150 -8.31 25.66 -21.71
CA GLN A 150 -9.55 25.08 -21.15
C GLN A 150 -9.68 23.57 -21.47
N GLU A 151 -9.22 23.16 -22.65
CA GLU A 151 -9.18 21.75 -23.09
C GLU A 151 -8.33 20.86 -22.16
N THR A 152 -7.21 21.38 -21.64
CA THR A 152 -6.31 20.68 -20.72
C THR A 152 -6.96 20.48 -19.35
N VAL A 153 -7.70 21.48 -18.86
CA VAL A 153 -8.41 21.43 -17.59
C VAL A 153 -9.55 20.41 -17.65
N ASP A 154 -10.32 20.42 -18.73
CA ASP A 154 -11.43 19.48 -18.94
C ASP A 154 -10.95 18.03 -18.99
N LEU A 155 -9.85 17.77 -19.72
CA LEU A 155 -9.24 16.44 -19.77
C LEU A 155 -8.72 15.99 -18.39
N THR A 156 -8.14 16.90 -17.61
CA THR A 156 -7.69 16.60 -16.23
C THR A 156 -8.87 16.18 -15.35
N ILE A 157 -10.01 16.88 -15.47
CA ILE A 157 -11.22 16.56 -14.70
C ILE A 157 -11.72 15.16 -15.08
N GLU A 158 -11.76 14.80 -16.37
CA GLU A 158 -12.16 13.47 -16.81
C GLU A 158 -11.22 12.38 -16.27
N LEU A 159 -9.91 12.58 -16.35
CA LEU A 159 -8.92 11.64 -15.81
C LEU A 159 -9.09 11.44 -14.30
N VAL A 160 -9.28 12.52 -13.55
CA VAL A 160 -9.53 12.44 -12.09
C VAL A 160 -10.82 11.67 -11.81
N ARG A 161 -11.90 11.96 -12.53
CA ARG A 161 -13.17 11.22 -12.39
C ARG A 161 -13.04 9.73 -12.73
N LEU A 162 -12.15 9.37 -13.65
CA LEU A 162 -11.88 7.98 -14.01
C LEU A 162 -11.08 7.24 -12.91
N ILE A 163 -10.14 7.93 -12.27
CA ILE A 163 -9.26 7.36 -11.24
C ILE A 163 -9.98 7.21 -9.89
N LEU A 164 -10.88 8.13 -9.55
CA LEU A 164 -11.57 8.16 -8.26
C LEU A 164 -12.30 6.84 -7.89
N PRO A 165 -13.05 6.17 -8.79
CA PRO A 165 -13.62 4.85 -8.52
C PRO A 165 -12.58 3.77 -8.19
N ALA A 166 -11.38 3.84 -8.79
CA ALA A 166 -10.31 2.88 -8.51
C ALA A 166 -9.79 3.03 -7.07
N VAL A 167 -9.76 4.25 -6.54
CA VAL A 167 -9.37 4.53 -5.14
C VAL A 167 -10.33 3.89 -4.14
N TRP A 168 -11.64 3.90 -4.44
CA TRP A 168 -12.63 3.22 -3.61
C TRP A 168 -12.38 1.71 -3.53
N LEU A 169 -12.15 1.07 -4.69
CA LEU A 169 -11.84 -0.36 -4.76
C LEU A 169 -10.53 -0.68 -4.05
N LEU A 170 -9.53 0.18 -4.20
CA LEU A 170 -8.23 0.03 -3.55
C LEU A 170 -8.38 0.08 -2.02
N ALA A 171 -9.17 1.01 -1.47
CA ALA A 171 -9.42 1.08 -0.03
C ALA A 171 -10.09 -0.20 0.53
N LEU A 172 -10.99 -0.82 -0.23
CA LEU A 172 -11.56 -2.12 0.15
C LEU A 172 -10.52 -3.24 0.05
N ALA A 173 -9.69 -3.22 -0.99
CA ALA A 173 -8.63 -4.19 -1.19
C ALA A 173 -7.59 -4.14 -0.07
N THR A 174 -7.24 -2.97 0.47
CA THR A 174 -6.28 -2.88 1.58
C THR A 174 -6.80 -3.49 2.87
N ILE A 175 -8.11 -3.37 3.16
CA ILE A 175 -8.75 -4.04 4.31
C ILE A 175 -8.70 -5.57 4.14
N LEU A 176 -8.99 -6.05 2.93
CA LEU A 176 -8.87 -7.48 2.61
C LEU A 176 -7.44 -7.98 2.73
N MET A 177 -6.47 -7.18 2.27
CA MET A 177 -5.04 -7.49 2.36
C MET A 177 -4.56 -7.56 3.80
N ALA A 178 -4.95 -6.58 4.64
CA ALA A 178 -4.68 -6.58 6.07
C ALA A 178 -5.30 -7.81 6.78
N THR A 179 -6.51 -8.20 6.37
CA THR A 179 -7.17 -9.42 6.88
C THR A 179 -6.40 -10.68 6.49
N LEU A 180 -5.92 -10.76 5.25
CA LEU A 180 -5.10 -11.88 4.76
C LEU A 180 -3.79 -11.99 5.53
N TYR A 181 -3.14 -10.86 5.80
CA TYR A 181 -1.91 -10.79 6.60
C TYR A 181 -2.13 -11.17 8.06
N ALA A 182 -3.21 -10.70 8.68
CA ALA A 182 -3.60 -11.06 10.04
C ALA A 182 -3.90 -12.57 10.19
N LEU A 183 -4.47 -13.18 9.15
CA LEU A 183 -4.69 -14.63 9.09
C LEU A 183 -3.40 -15.45 8.95
N GLN A 184 -2.23 -14.80 8.85
CA GLN A 184 -0.91 -15.42 8.83
C GLN A 184 -0.83 -16.59 7.84
N ARG A 185 -1.53 -16.50 6.70
CA ARG A 185 -1.53 -17.55 5.67
C ARG A 185 -0.16 -17.74 5.00
N PHE A 186 0.85 -16.99 5.43
CA PHE A 186 2.26 -17.10 5.05
C PHE A 186 3.20 -17.58 6.18
N VAL A 187 2.73 -17.80 7.41
CA VAL A 187 3.62 -18.09 8.56
C VAL A 187 3.52 -19.52 9.06
N ARG A 188 2.64 -20.34 8.45
CA ARG A 188 2.42 -21.74 8.84
C ARG A 188 3.37 -22.80 8.23
N PRO A 189 4.57 -22.51 7.72
CA PRO A 189 5.60 -23.56 7.80
C PRO A 189 7.03 -23.04 8.04
N ALA A 190 7.26 -22.20 9.05
CA ALA A 190 8.63 -21.92 9.50
C ALA A 190 8.98 -22.58 10.86
N LEU A 191 8.02 -23.26 11.50
CA LEU A 191 8.18 -23.93 12.80
C LEU A 191 7.68 -25.38 12.80
N SER A 192 7.68 -26.05 11.64
CA SER A 192 7.52 -27.51 11.55
C SER A 192 8.69 -28.12 10.79
#